data_AF-A0A819Q3Q0-F1
#
_entry.id   AF-A0A819Q3Q0-F1
#
_cell.length_a   1.000
_cell.length_b   1.000
_cell.length_c   1.000
_cell.angle_alpha   90.00
_cell.angle_beta   90.00
_cell.angle_gamma   90.00
#
_symmetry.space_group_name_H-M   'P 1'
#
loop_
_entity.id
_entity.type
_entity.pdbx_description
1 polymer ?
#
loop_
_entity_poly.entity_id
_entity_poly.type
_entity_poly.pdbx_seq_one_letter_code
_entity_poly.pdbx_strand_id
1 'polypeptide(L)'
;MVCSSHLKAKYVRFLIKYHLFILCCTFLMTSICIIFLIYKRHQIDYGHSLGGFQAHGTDASNEYRKLIALIRETQTTHLYPHSINSKIYQQTPYPSFNPNINPCSKRFHLSRCPILPYTELIFQFNDNNRRLFDDISIFKSVCKLEWSLRSIYTNCSTNHSCCQFIGPVGLLFKDQLISSSEQCDNITQNDLNEYSKEWLSCKSSCLNSKLEKYLTYIETSLTFKIYLSMEHNSTKLVHLYDNIYNYKYKKIFYLKFMNFDFNDEEILFNYYVEKNHYFIYITICLYFVCLVLFVKNLFFILIIIFHIVLTFFSCFTIYYYLFHFPITILNYTSLILYLFLLLIDSFLWYTCWFINKHKRDDCTIQRIIENLLTQTFFYLIPKTLTAIITFVITYTNQIIALQCFTIFSFLLVSISFFISFILYPGN
;
A
#
# COMPACT_ATOMS: atom_id res chain seq x y z
N MET A 1 3.15 42.91 -32.45
CA MET A 1 4.16 41.82 -32.37
C MET A 1 5.61 42.30 -32.23
N VAL A 2 5.97 43.55 -32.56
CA VAL A 2 7.37 44.04 -32.51
C VAL A 2 7.97 44.13 -31.09
N CYS A 3 7.17 44.42 -30.05
CA CYS A 3 7.69 44.42 -28.67
C CYS A 3 8.09 43.02 -28.14
N SER A 4 7.50 41.94 -28.67
CA SER A 4 7.78 40.57 -28.19
C SER A 4 9.16 40.06 -28.62
N SER A 5 9.59 40.42 -29.84
CA SER A 5 10.90 39.99 -30.37
C SER A 5 12.08 40.60 -29.60
N HIS A 6 11.96 41.86 -29.16
CA HIS A 6 13.03 42.52 -28.41
C HIS A 6 13.26 41.88 -27.03
N LEU A 7 12.19 41.56 -26.30
CA LEU A 7 12.28 40.94 -24.97
C LEU A 7 12.90 39.53 -25.06
N LYS A 8 12.46 38.75 -26.05
CA LYS A 8 12.98 37.42 -26.34
C LYS A 8 14.48 37.45 -26.69
N ALA A 9 14.90 38.36 -27.56
CA ALA A 9 16.31 38.52 -27.90
C ALA A 9 17.16 38.96 -26.70
N LYS A 10 16.59 39.76 -25.77
CA LYS A 10 17.26 40.12 -24.51
C LYS A 10 17.40 38.91 -23.58
N TYR A 11 16.36 38.08 -23.45
CA TYR A 11 16.39 36.85 -22.67
C TYR A 11 17.42 35.84 -23.21
N VAL A 12 17.46 35.61 -24.52
CA VAL A 12 18.45 34.72 -25.14
C VAL A 12 19.88 35.22 -24.93
N ARG A 13 20.13 36.53 -25.10
CA ARG A 13 21.45 37.13 -24.81
C ARG A 13 21.84 36.98 -23.34
N PHE A 14 20.88 37.12 -22.42
CA PHE A 14 21.11 36.90 -21.00
C PHE A 14 21.48 35.44 -20.71
N LEU A 15 20.73 34.47 -21.24
CA LEU A 15 21.00 33.05 -21.07
C LEU A 15 22.40 32.68 -21.57
N ILE A 16 22.79 33.11 -22.77
CA ILE A 16 24.10 32.81 -23.36
C ILE A 16 25.22 33.43 -22.50
N LYS A 17 25.08 34.69 -22.11
CA LYS A 17 26.14 35.42 -21.39
C LYS A 17 26.34 34.93 -19.95
N TYR A 18 25.26 34.53 -19.28
CA TYR A 18 25.28 34.21 -17.84
C TYR A 18 24.94 32.75 -17.54
N HIS A 19 25.05 31.84 -18.51
CA HIS A 19 24.65 30.44 -18.32
C HIS A 19 25.33 29.78 -17.12
N LEU A 20 26.65 29.95 -16.99
CA LEU A 20 27.42 29.38 -15.87
C LEU A 20 26.98 29.96 -14.51
N PHE A 21 26.65 31.25 -14.45
CA PHE A 21 26.13 31.89 -13.25
C PHE A 21 24.77 31.31 -12.87
N ILE A 22 23.87 31.14 -13.85
CA ILE A 22 22.55 30.52 -13.65
C ILE A 22 22.69 29.07 -13.16
N LEU A 23 23.59 28.28 -13.74
CA LEU A 23 23.88 26.91 -13.29
C LEU A 23 24.42 26.91 -11.84
N CYS A 24 25.32 27.82 -11.50
CA CYS A 24 25.85 27.95 -10.14
C CYS A 24 24.75 28.33 -9.14
N CYS A 25 23.88 29.30 -9.48
CA CYS A 25 22.76 29.70 -8.63
C CYS A 25 21.75 28.55 -8.44
N THR A 26 21.40 27.81 -9.49
CA THR A 26 20.48 26.67 -9.38
C THR A 26 21.08 25.51 -8.58
N PHE A 27 22.38 25.26 -8.71
CA PHE A 27 23.10 24.29 -7.89
C PHE A 27 23.16 24.71 -6.40
N LEU A 28 23.39 26.00 -6.13
CA LEU A 28 23.38 26.53 -4.77
C LEU A 28 21.99 26.39 -4.13
N MET A 29 20.93 26.77 -4.85
CA MET A 29 19.55 26.67 -4.37
C MET A 29 19.16 25.21 -4.08
N THR A 30 19.55 24.27 -4.94
CA THR A 30 19.31 22.83 -4.69
C THR A 30 20.07 22.32 -3.50
N SER A 31 21.33 22.69 -3.36
CA SER A 31 22.15 22.31 -2.21
C SER A 31 21.51 22.81 -0.91
N ILE A 32 21.02 24.05 -0.88
CA ILE A 32 20.29 24.61 0.27
C ILE A 32 19.01 23.83 0.55
N CYS A 33 18.19 23.54 -0.48
CA CYS A 33 16.98 22.72 -0.33
C CYS A 33 17.30 21.33 0.23
N ILE A 34 18.33 20.65 -0.30
CA ILE A 34 18.75 19.32 0.15
C ILE A 34 19.20 19.36 1.61
N ILE A 35 20.07 20.30 1.98
CA ILE A 35 20.56 20.46 3.36
C ILE A 35 19.38 20.70 4.32
N PHE A 36 18.44 21.56 3.92
CA PHE A 36 17.26 21.86 4.72
C PHE A 36 16.37 20.63 4.93
N LEU A 37 16.18 19.82 3.88
CA LEU A 37 15.42 18.57 3.95
C LEU A 37 16.11 17.52 4.81
N ILE A 38 17.43 17.38 4.72
CA ILE A 38 18.20 16.49 5.57
C ILE A 38 18.08 16.91 7.04
N TYR A 39 18.23 18.21 7.33
CA TYR A 39 18.14 18.75 8.70
C TYR A 39 16.77 18.48 9.35
N LYS A 40 15.69 18.49 8.56
CA LYS A 40 14.32 18.29 9.03
C LYS A 40 13.80 16.86 8.88
N ARG A 41 14.63 15.91 8.44
CA ARG A 41 14.22 14.52 8.15
C ARG A 41 13.44 13.86 9.29
N HIS A 42 13.79 14.14 10.55
CA HIS A 42 13.12 13.55 11.72
C HIS A 42 11.65 13.95 11.89
N GLN A 43 11.17 14.98 11.18
CA GLN A 43 9.77 15.44 11.25
C GLN A 43 8.90 14.89 10.10
N ILE A 44 9.47 14.09 9.20
CA ILE A 44 8.71 13.48 8.11
C ILE A 44 7.98 12.28 8.68
N ASP A 45 6.75 12.52 9.12
CA ASP A 45 5.83 11.46 9.48
C ASP A 45 5.27 10.85 8.19
N TYR A 46 5.62 9.59 7.93
CA TYR A 46 4.96 8.81 6.90
C TYR A 46 3.59 8.46 7.45
N GLY A 47 2.64 9.39 7.27
CA GLY A 47 1.26 9.16 7.67
C GLY A 47 0.74 7.85 7.11
N HIS A 48 -0.32 7.31 7.73
CA HIS A 48 -0.91 6.04 7.35
C HIS A 48 -1.01 5.89 5.83
N SER A 49 -0.63 4.73 5.28
CA SER A 49 -0.46 4.56 3.83
C SER A 49 -1.78 4.67 3.05
N LEU A 50 -2.88 4.35 3.74
CA LEU A 50 -4.27 4.56 3.31
C LEU A 50 -4.90 5.84 3.93
N GLY A 51 -4.09 6.68 4.55
CA GLY A 51 -4.47 7.99 5.07
C GLY A 51 -4.95 8.90 3.95
N GLY A 52 -6.06 9.62 4.19
CA GLY A 52 -6.60 10.60 3.26
C GLY A 52 -7.55 10.07 2.18
N PHE A 53 -7.93 8.78 2.20
CA PHE A 53 -8.99 8.27 1.32
C PHE A 53 -10.41 8.61 1.79
N GLN A 54 -10.54 9.21 2.97
CA GLN A 54 -11.83 9.72 3.46
C GLN A 54 -12.26 10.91 2.61
N ALA A 55 -13.50 10.88 2.10
CA ALA A 55 -14.08 12.03 1.42
C ALA A 55 -14.33 13.15 2.45
N HIS A 56 -13.88 14.37 2.16
CA HIS A 56 -14.10 15.54 3.01
C HIS A 56 -15.14 16.49 2.40
N GLY A 57 -15.94 17.13 3.26
CA GLY A 57 -16.91 18.14 2.84
C GLY A 57 -18.24 17.61 2.32
N THR A 58 -18.50 16.30 2.39
CA THR A 58 -19.84 15.74 2.20
C THR A 58 -20.63 15.76 3.50
N ASP A 59 -21.95 15.87 3.42
CA ASP A 59 -22.84 15.82 4.58
C ASP A 59 -22.62 14.53 5.40
N ALA A 60 -22.50 13.39 4.72
CA ALA A 60 -22.21 12.10 5.35
C ALA A 60 -20.85 12.09 6.09
N SER A 61 -19.78 12.67 5.50
CA SER A 61 -18.48 12.75 6.18
C SER A 61 -18.50 13.70 7.38
N ASN A 62 -19.27 14.79 7.27
CA ASN A 62 -19.42 15.76 8.35
C ASN A 62 -20.19 15.15 9.53
N GLU A 63 -21.27 14.40 9.27
CA GLU A 63 -22.01 13.66 10.29
C GLU A 63 -21.16 12.57 10.93
N TYR A 64 -20.44 11.78 10.13
CA TYR A 64 -19.54 10.75 10.63
C TYR A 64 -18.43 11.33 11.52
N ARG A 65 -17.86 12.49 11.15
CA ARG A 65 -16.87 13.18 11.97
C ARG A 65 -17.43 13.75 13.26
N LYS A 66 -18.62 14.32 13.22
CA LYS A 66 -19.32 14.75 14.45
C LYS A 66 -19.52 13.56 15.38
N LEU A 67 -19.95 12.41 14.85
CA LEU A 67 -20.10 11.18 15.63
C LEU A 67 -18.77 10.71 16.23
N ILE A 68 -17.69 10.64 15.46
CA ILE A 68 -16.36 10.28 15.99
C ILE A 68 -15.89 11.27 17.05
N ALA A 69 -16.08 12.58 16.83
CA ALA A 69 -15.71 13.60 17.81
C ALA A 69 -16.47 13.42 19.12
N LEU A 70 -17.78 13.17 19.06
CA LEU A 70 -18.60 12.87 20.23
C LEU A 70 -18.14 11.57 20.94
N ILE A 71 -17.81 10.51 20.20
CA ILE A 71 -17.28 9.27 20.78
C ILE A 71 -15.94 9.52 21.49
N ARG A 72 -15.04 10.32 20.89
CA ARG A 72 -13.74 10.64 21.50
C ARG A 72 -13.91 11.50 22.75
N GLU A 73 -14.75 12.53 22.67
CA GLU A 73 -15.02 13.42 23.79
C GLU A 73 -15.63 12.67 24.98
N THR A 74 -16.56 11.75 24.71
CA THR A 74 -17.17 10.89 25.75
C THR A 74 -16.21 9.85 26.35
N GLN A 75 -15.12 9.51 25.66
CA GLN A 75 -14.05 8.64 26.19
C GLN A 75 -13.04 9.41 27.05
N THR A 76 -12.68 10.64 26.65
CA THR A 76 -11.66 11.45 27.34
C THR A 76 -12.22 12.20 28.54
N THR A 77 -13.46 12.70 28.42
CA THR A 77 -14.19 13.23 29.55
C THR A 77 -14.85 12.04 30.25
N HIS A 78 -14.51 11.78 31.51
CA HIS A 78 -15.16 10.76 32.34
C HIS A 78 -16.63 11.12 32.65
N LEU A 79 -17.38 11.63 31.67
CA LEU A 79 -18.78 12.04 31.75
C LEU A 79 -19.72 10.83 31.86
N TYR A 80 -19.24 9.61 31.63
CA TYR A 80 -19.94 8.43 32.10
C TYR A 80 -19.71 8.26 33.60
N PRO A 81 -20.78 8.26 34.43
CA PRO A 81 -20.64 7.92 35.83
C PRO A 81 -19.93 6.57 35.93
N HIS A 82 -18.89 6.51 36.78
CA HIS A 82 -18.01 5.36 36.98
C HIS A 82 -18.73 4.03 37.26
N SER A 83 -20.05 4.07 37.52
CA SER A 83 -20.93 2.91 37.73
C SER A 83 -21.46 2.23 36.45
N ILE A 84 -21.27 2.82 35.26
CA ILE A 84 -21.77 2.24 34.00
C ILE A 84 -20.65 1.70 33.09
N ASN A 85 -19.43 2.27 33.18
CA ASN A 85 -18.31 1.86 32.31
C ASN A 85 -17.67 0.51 32.67
N SER A 86 -17.93 -0.04 33.86
CA SER A 86 -17.67 -1.47 34.04
C SER A 86 -18.66 -2.30 33.23
N LYS A 87 -19.94 -1.93 33.10
CA LYS A 87 -20.99 -2.81 32.52
C LYS A 87 -21.18 -2.77 31.00
N ILE A 88 -20.66 -1.77 30.28
CA ILE A 88 -20.87 -1.66 28.82
C ILE A 88 -19.72 -2.28 28.01
N TYR A 89 -18.50 -2.34 28.57
CA TYR A 89 -17.38 -3.11 28.01
C TYR A 89 -16.93 -4.30 28.87
N GLN A 90 -17.44 -4.48 30.10
CA GLN A 90 -17.69 -5.86 30.53
C GLN A 90 -18.74 -6.35 29.56
N GLN A 91 -18.31 -7.20 28.62
CA GLN A 91 -19.15 -8.28 28.11
C GLN A 91 -20.16 -8.60 29.21
N THR A 92 -21.46 -8.43 28.93
CA THR A 92 -22.49 -9.01 29.79
C THR A 92 -21.94 -10.35 30.25
N PRO A 93 -21.74 -10.59 31.57
CA PRO A 93 -21.13 -11.83 32.01
C PRO A 93 -21.94 -12.90 31.30
N TYR A 94 -21.29 -13.59 30.35
CA TYR A 94 -21.96 -14.55 29.48
C TYR A 94 -22.80 -15.38 30.44
N PRO A 95 -24.15 -15.44 30.25
CA PRO A 95 -25.04 -16.07 31.22
C PRO A 95 -24.38 -17.37 31.63
N SER A 96 -24.00 -17.48 32.90
CA SER A 96 -23.03 -18.45 33.41
C SER A 96 -23.30 -19.78 32.73
N PHE A 97 -22.49 -20.09 31.71
CA PHE A 97 -22.87 -21.11 30.74
C PHE A 97 -22.69 -22.42 31.49
N ASN A 98 -23.78 -23.00 31.99
CA ASN A 98 -23.72 -24.21 32.77
C ASN A 98 -23.12 -25.30 31.86
N PRO A 99 -21.84 -25.68 32.05
CA PRO A 99 -21.16 -26.55 31.10
C PRO A 99 -21.77 -27.96 31.14
N ASN A 100 -22.65 -28.25 32.10
CA ASN A 100 -23.27 -29.56 32.27
C ASN A 100 -24.47 -29.81 31.34
N ILE A 101 -24.97 -28.83 30.59
CA ILE A 101 -26.22 -28.97 29.83
C ILE A 101 -26.00 -29.32 28.35
N ASN A 102 -24.81 -29.11 27.78
CA ASN A 102 -24.59 -29.44 26.36
C ASN A 102 -23.20 -30.05 26.10
N PRO A 103 -23.11 -31.35 25.71
CA PRO A 103 -21.84 -32.02 25.45
C PRO A 103 -21.02 -31.34 24.35
N CYS A 104 -21.66 -30.66 23.40
CA CYS A 104 -20.97 -29.94 22.34
C CYS A 104 -20.38 -28.60 22.80
N SER A 105 -21.00 -27.90 23.76
CA SER A 105 -20.39 -26.70 24.31
C SER A 105 -19.19 -27.01 25.22
N LYS A 106 -19.13 -28.21 25.81
CA LYS A 106 -17.95 -28.66 26.56
C LYS A 106 -16.78 -29.03 25.64
N ARG A 107 -17.08 -29.53 24.42
CA ARG A 107 -16.07 -30.00 23.46
C ARG A 107 -15.53 -28.88 22.58
N PHE A 108 -16.40 -28.00 22.08
CA PHE A 108 -15.99 -26.86 21.27
C PHE A 108 -15.78 -25.64 22.19
N HIS A 109 -14.53 -25.37 22.56
CA HIS A 109 -14.12 -24.24 23.42
C HIS A 109 -14.46 -22.85 22.88
N LEU A 110 -15.07 -22.76 21.69
CA LEU A 110 -15.52 -21.54 21.03
C LEU A 110 -16.42 -20.64 21.90
N SER A 111 -17.20 -21.21 22.83
CA SER A 111 -18.03 -20.39 23.72
C SER A 111 -17.24 -19.62 24.78
N ARG A 112 -15.97 -19.98 25.02
CA ARG A 112 -15.08 -19.31 25.97
C ARG A 112 -14.11 -18.33 25.32
N CYS A 113 -13.99 -18.37 23.99
CA CYS A 113 -13.09 -17.47 23.30
C CYS A 113 -13.78 -16.13 23.04
N PRO A 114 -13.23 -15.01 23.57
CA PRO A 114 -13.77 -13.70 23.26
C PRO A 114 -13.75 -13.49 21.74
N ILE A 115 -14.71 -12.68 21.27
CA ILE A 115 -14.76 -12.19 19.89
C ILE A 115 -13.59 -11.21 19.72
N LEU A 116 -12.39 -11.74 19.57
CA LEU A 116 -11.19 -10.98 19.21
C LEU A 116 -11.23 -10.70 17.70
N PRO A 117 -10.54 -9.67 17.21
CA PRO A 117 -10.27 -9.57 15.79
C PRO A 117 -9.45 -10.79 15.38
N TYR A 118 -10.06 -11.68 14.61
CA TYR A 118 -9.39 -12.83 14.02
C TYR A 118 -9.09 -12.51 12.55
N THR A 119 -7.87 -12.78 12.12
CA THR A 119 -7.57 -12.95 10.70
C THR A 119 -8.24 -14.23 10.22
N GLU A 120 -9.11 -14.13 9.23
CA GLU A 120 -9.83 -15.27 8.65
C GLU A 120 -9.09 -15.75 7.40
N LEU A 121 -8.61 -16.98 7.42
CA LEU A 121 -7.99 -17.65 6.29
C LEU A 121 -9.02 -18.58 5.65
N ILE A 122 -9.31 -18.39 4.36
CA ILE A 122 -10.22 -19.24 3.60
C ILE A 122 -9.42 -20.00 2.56
N PHE A 123 -9.41 -21.32 2.69
CA PHE A 123 -8.75 -22.22 1.75
C PHE A 123 -9.77 -22.94 0.90
N GLN A 124 -9.45 -23.18 -0.38
CA GLN A 124 -10.27 -23.96 -1.30
C GLN A 124 -9.53 -25.24 -1.71
N PHE A 125 -10.23 -26.37 -1.69
CA PHE A 125 -9.69 -27.63 -2.19
C PHE A 125 -9.54 -27.59 -3.72
N ASN A 126 -8.46 -28.17 -4.25
CA ASN A 126 -8.22 -28.21 -5.70
C ASN A 126 -9.20 -29.14 -6.43
N ASP A 127 -9.63 -30.21 -5.76
CA ASP A 127 -10.66 -31.10 -6.28
C ASP A 127 -12.03 -30.56 -5.88
N ASN A 128 -12.80 -30.09 -6.87
CA ASN A 128 -14.12 -29.51 -6.66
C ASN A 128 -15.17 -30.52 -6.16
N ASN A 129 -14.82 -31.81 -6.06
CA ASN A 129 -15.75 -32.84 -5.61
C ASN A 129 -15.41 -33.42 -4.23
N ARG A 130 -14.31 -33.00 -3.60
CA ARG A 130 -13.89 -33.54 -2.31
C ARG A 130 -14.04 -32.50 -1.21
N ARG A 131 -14.69 -32.90 -0.11
CA ARG A 131 -14.82 -32.11 1.11
C ARG A 131 -13.83 -32.58 2.17
N LEU A 132 -13.76 -31.84 3.27
CA LEU A 132 -12.80 -32.08 4.34
C LEU A 132 -12.85 -33.52 4.89
N PHE A 133 -14.05 -34.10 5.03
CA PHE A 133 -14.27 -35.42 5.61
C PHE A 133 -14.38 -36.55 4.59
N ASP A 134 -14.34 -36.26 3.29
CA ASP A 134 -14.50 -37.28 2.24
C ASP A 134 -13.19 -38.05 1.98
N ASP A 135 -12.05 -37.45 2.30
CA ASP A 135 -10.73 -37.97 1.97
C ASP A 135 -9.73 -37.74 3.12
N ILE A 136 -9.19 -38.83 3.63
CA ILE A 136 -8.19 -38.81 4.70
C ILE A 136 -6.93 -38.04 4.33
N SER A 137 -6.50 -38.06 3.06
CA SER A 137 -5.32 -37.33 2.63
C SER A 137 -5.52 -35.81 2.73
N ILE A 138 -6.74 -35.34 2.45
CA ILE A 138 -7.13 -33.93 2.62
C ILE A 138 -7.14 -33.60 4.11
N PHE A 139 -7.82 -34.40 4.94
CA PHE A 139 -7.89 -34.17 6.38
C PHE A 139 -6.49 -34.11 7.03
N LYS A 140 -5.60 -35.05 6.70
CA LYS A 140 -4.20 -35.05 7.17
C LYS A 140 -3.46 -33.80 6.76
N SER A 141 -3.68 -33.31 5.54
CA SER A 141 -3.00 -32.11 5.04
C SER A 141 -3.50 -30.84 5.73
N VAL A 142 -4.82 -30.75 6.00
CA VAL A 142 -5.39 -29.67 6.80
C VAL A 142 -4.88 -29.73 8.24
N CYS A 143 -4.82 -30.92 8.84
CA CYS A 143 -4.25 -31.15 10.18
C CYS A 143 -2.81 -30.61 10.28
N LYS A 144 -1.96 -30.94 9.28
CA LYS A 144 -0.58 -30.46 9.25
C LYS A 144 -0.46 -28.95 9.06
N LEU A 145 -1.33 -28.35 8.23
CA LEU A 145 -1.42 -26.90 8.09
C LEU A 145 -1.76 -26.25 9.42
N GLU A 146 -2.84 -26.70 10.06
CA GLU A 146 -3.28 -26.15 11.34
C GLU A 146 -2.21 -26.29 12.40
N TRP A 147 -1.55 -27.45 12.50
CA TRP A 147 -0.44 -27.66 13.44
C TRP A 147 0.73 -26.72 13.15
N SER A 148 1.11 -26.57 11.88
CA SER A 148 2.19 -25.66 11.48
C SER A 148 1.87 -24.22 11.85
N LEU A 149 0.66 -23.74 11.54
CA LEU A 149 0.21 -22.40 11.91
C LEU A 149 0.18 -22.23 13.43
N ARG A 150 -0.37 -23.21 14.15
CA ARG A 150 -0.42 -23.19 15.60
C ARG A 150 0.97 -23.10 16.23
N SER A 151 1.92 -23.91 15.77
CA SER A 151 3.28 -23.95 16.31
C SER A 151 4.03 -22.62 16.17
N ILE A 152 3.69 -21.82 15.15
CA ILE A 152 4.35 -20.54 14.88
C ILE A 152 3.64 -19.38 15.59
N TYR A 153 2.30 -19.39 15.61
CA TYR A 153 1.51 -18.21 15.98
C TYR A 153 0.87 -18.28 17.36
N THR A 154 0.85 -19.45 18.00
CA THR A 154 0.29 -19.56 19.36
C THR A 154 1.38 -19.48 20.42
N ASN A 155 1.44 -18.37 21.15
CA ASN A 155 2.22 -18.24 22.39
C ASN A 155 1.40 -18.76 23.57
N CYS A 156 0.77 -19.91 23.40
CA CYS A 156 -0.12 -20.44 24.42
C CYS A 156 0.70 -21.17 25.47
N SER A 157 0.85 -20.54 26.65
CA SER A 157 1.38 -21.24 27.82
C SER A 157 0.47 -22.43 28.12
N THR A 158 1.06 -23.53 28.56
CA THR A 158 0.44 -24.86 28.69
C THR A 158 -0.80 -24.93 29.60
N ASN A 159 -1.18 -23.83 30.27
CA ASN A 159 -2.15 -23.84 31.35
C ASN A 159 -3.49 -23.14 31.04
N HIS A 160 -3.66 -22.49 29.88
CA HIS A 160 -4.92 -21.84 29.51
C HIS A 160 -5.38 -22.18 28.09
N SER A 161 -6.70 -22.30 27.90
CA SER A 161 -7.34 -22.58 26.62
C SER A 161 -6.92 -21.55 25.58
N CYS A 162 -6.15 -22.01 24.59
CA CYS A 162 -5.55 -21.20 23.55
C CYS A 162 -6.60 -20.67 22.58
N CYS A 163 -7.20 -19.52 22.89
CA CYS A 163 -8.17 -18.87 22.00
C CYS A 163 -7.54 -18.14 20.81
N GLN A 164 -6.22 -18.29 20.61
CA GLN A 164 -5.50 -17.63 19.53
C GLN A 164 -5.67 -18.33 18.17
N PHE A 165 -6.22 -19.54 18.13
CA PHE A 165 -6.33 -20.36 16.93
C PHE A 165 -7.64 -21.15 16.92
N ILE A 166 -8.39 -21.07 15.83
CA ILE A 166 -9.61 -21.87 15.61
C ILE A 166 -9.55 -22.43 14.18
N GLY A 167 -9.42 -23.75 14.06
CA GLY A 167 -9.47 -24.47 12.79
C GLY A 167 -10.31 -25.73 12.91
N PRO A 168 -10.84 -26.27 11.79
CA PRO A 168 -11.70 -27.45 11.80
C PRO A 168 -11.08 -28.65 12.53
N VAL A 169 -9.78 -28.89 12.39
CA VAL A 169 -9.09 -30.01 13.03
C VAL A 169 -8.85 -29.70 14.51
N GLY A 170 -8.35 -28.51 14.84
CA GLY A 170 -8.13 -28.09 16.23
C GLY A 170 -9.38 -28.11 17.11
N LEU A 171 -10.56 -27.99 16.51
CA LEU A 171 -11.84 -28.12 17.20
C LEU A 171 -12.26 -29.56 17.55
N LEU A 172 -11.72 -30.55 16.84
CA LEU A 172 -11.98 -31.97 17.07
C LEU A 172 -11.06 -32.58 18.14
N PHE A 173 -9.83 -32.08 18.27
CA PHE A 173 -8.86 -32.57 19.24
C PHE A 173 -9.07 -31.95 20.63
N LYS A 174 -9.86 -32.65 21.46
CA LYS A 174 -10.13 -32.31 22.87
C LYS A 174 -8.87 -32.47 23.72
N ASP A 175 -8.19 -31.37 24.07
CA ASP A 175 -7.06 -31.27 25.03
C ASP A 175 -5.83 -32.20 24.80
N GLN A 176 -5.97 -33.28 24.03
CA GLN A 176 -4.92 -34.05 23.40
C GLN A 176 -4.47 -33.24 22.20
N LEU A 177 -3.73 -32.19 22.52
CA LEU A 177 -2.94 -31.43 21.55
C LEU A 177 -2.25 -32.45 20.65
N ILE A 178 -2.54 -32.37 19.35
CA ILE A 178 -1.61 -32.91 18.38
C ILE A 178 -0.29 -32.18 18.64
N SER A 179 0.62 -32.83 19.36
CA SER A 179 1.88 -32.28 19.80
C SER A 179 2.88 -32.22 18.65
N SER A 180 2.66 -33.00 17.60
CA SER A 180 3.58 -33.14 16.47
C SER A 180 2.86 -33.39 15.14
N SER A 181 3.43 -32.87 14.05
CA SER A 181 2.96 -33.16 12.69
C SER A 181 2.84 -34.65 12.36
N GLU A 182 3.61 -35.53 13.01
CA GLU A 182 3.56 -36.99 12.85
C GLU A 182 2.25 -37.61 13.33
N GLN A 183 1.60 -37.02 14.35
CA GLN A 183 0.31 -37.52 14.82
C GLN A 183 -0.78 -37.27 13.77
N CYS A 184 -0.66 -36.22 12.94
CA CYS A 184 -1.54 -36.06 11.78
C CYS A 184 -1.35 -37.20 10.76
N ASP A 185 -0.14 -37.76 10.63
CA ASP A 185 0.11 -38.89 9.72
C ASP A 185 -0.47 -40.21 10.23
N ASN A 186 -0.61 -40.36 11.55
CA ASN A 186 -1.14 -41.57 12.18
C ASN A 186 -2.67 -41.66 12.16
N ILE A 187 -3.37 -40.61 11.75
CA ILE A 187 -4.84 -40.62 11.63
C ILE A 187 -5.27 -41.70 10.64
N THR A 188 -6.20 -42.55 11.03
CA THR A 188 -6.76 -43.63 10.22
C THR A 188 -8.13 -43.25 9.64
N GLN A 189 -8.62 -44.03 8.68
CA GLN A 189 -9.95 -43.78 8.10
C GLN A 189 -11.07 -43.96 9.14
N ASN A 190 -10.86 -44.85 10.11
CA ASN A 190 -11.81 -45.05 11.20
C ASN A 190 -11.88 -43.80 12.09
N ASP A 191 -10.75 -43.19 12.40
CA ASP A 191 -10.69 -41.92 13.16
C ASP A 191 -11.43 -40.80 12.40
N LEU A 192 -11.22 -40.70 11.08
CA LEU A 192 -11.92 -39.72 10.25
C LEU A 192 -13.44 -39.93 10.26
N ASN A 193 -13.89 -41.18 10.16
CA ASN A 193 -15.31 -41.53 10.20
C ASN A 193 -15.91 -41.22 11.58
N GLU A 194 -15.15 -41.43 12.66
CA GLU A 194 -15.55 -41.06 14.01
C GLU A 194 -15.66 -39.53 14.15
N TYR A 195 -14.65 -38.78 13.72
CA TYR A 195 -14.68 -37.31 13.71
C TYR A 195 -15.86 -36.75 12.89
N SER A 196 -16.17 -37.35 11.74
CA SER A 196 -17.32 -36.96 10.92
C SER A 196 -18.64 -37.18 11.66
N LYS A 197 -18.81 -38.34 12.30
CA LYS A 197 -20.00 -38.64 13.13
C LYS A 197 -20.12 -37.68 14.30
N GLU A 198 -19.01 -37.38 14.99
CA GLU A 198 -19.00 -36.43 16.09
C GLU A 198 -19.37 -35.03 15.61
N TRP A 199 -18.82 -34.59 14.48
CA TRP A 199 -19.14 -33.30 13.86
C TRP A 199 -20.63 -33.15 13.57
N LEU A 200 -21.24 -34.17 12.93
CA LEU A 200 -22.66 -34.21 12.62
C LEU A 200 -23.54 -34.20 13.87
N SER A 201 -23.14 -34.97 14.89
CA SER A 201 -23.86 -34.99 16.17
C SER A 201 -23.90 -33.61 16.80
N CYS A 202 -22.78 -32.88 16.76
CA CYS A 202 -22.70 -31.55 17.35
C CYS A 202 -23.40 -30.46 16.59
N LYS A 203 -23.51 -30.58 15.27
CA LYS A 203 -24.36 -29.71 14.46
C LYS A 203 -25.81 -29.77 14.94
N SER A 204 -26.36 -30.96 15.15
CA SER A 204 -27.77 -31.15 15.54
C SER A 204 -28.12 -30.65 16.94
N SER A 205 -27.13 -30.58 17.85
CA SER A 205 -27.32 -30.21 19.25
C SER A 205 -26.75 -28.83 19.61
N CYS A 206 -26.29 -28.04 18.64
CA CYS A 206 -25.64 -26.76 18.91
C CYS A 206 -26.68 -25.67 19.23
N LEU A 207 -26.66 -25.11 20.45
CA LEU A 207 -27.51 -23.96 20.82
C LEU A 207 -26.99 -22.63 20.25
N ASN A 208 -25.75 -22.58 19.75
CA ASN A 208 -25.14 -21.36 19.24
C ASN A 208 -25.26 -21.31 17.72
N SER A 209 -26.17 -20.47 17.23
CA SER A 209 -26.46 -20.31 15.79
C SER A 209 -25.24 -19.91 14.95
N LYS A 210 -24.24 -19.21 15.52
CA LYS A 210 -22.99 -18.88 14.80
C LYS A 210 -22.11 -20.11 14.62
N LEU A 211 -22.00 -20.94 15.66
CA LEU A 211 -21.24 -22.18 15.60
C LEU A 211 -21.91 -23.18 14.67
N GLU A 212 -23.23 -23.33 14.75
CA GLU A 212 -24.01 -24.17 13.84
C GLU A 212 -23.79 -23.77 12.37
N LYS A 213 -23.81 -22.46 12.05
CA LYS A 213 -23.49 -21.95 10.71
C LYS A 213 -22.06 -22.32 10.27
N TYR A 214 -21.08 -22.22 11.16
CA TYR A 214 -19.69 -22.59 10.86
C TYR A 214 -19.54 -24.11 10.64
N LEU A 215 -20.15 -24.94 11.48
CA LEU A 215 -20.14 -26.39 11.34
C LEU A 215 -20.81 -26.82 10.03
N THR A 216 -21.95 -26.21 9.70
CA THR A 216 -22.68 -26.43 8.44
C THR A 216 -21.87 -26.01 7.23
N TYR A 217 -21.17 -24.87 7.33
CA TYR A 217 -20.31 -24.37 6.26
C TYR A 217 -19.19 -25.36 5.94
N ILE A 218 -18.47 -25.88 6.93
CA ILE A 218 -17.36 -26.84 6.68
C ILE A 218 -17.85 -28.14 6.05
N GLU A 219 -19.03 -28.62 6.44
CA GLU A 219 -19.60 -29.86 5.92
C GLU A 219 -20.07 -29.72 4.46
N THR A 220 -20.57 -28.55 4.08
CA THR A 220 -21.20 -28.33 2.77
C THR A 220 -20.27 -27.64 1.77
N SER A 221 -19.24 -26.94 2.25
CA SER A 221 -18.37 -26.14 1.41
C SER A 221 -17.16 -26.91 0.89
N LEU A 222 -16.72 -26.55 -0.31
CA LEU A 222 -15.42 -26.93 -0.89
C LEU A 222 -14.26 -26.08 -0.34
N THR A 223 -14.53 -25.36 0.74
CA THR A 223 -13.60 -24.46 1.40
C THR A 223 -13.64 -24.67 2.90
N PHE A 224 -12.50 -24.46 3.53
CA PHE A 224 -12.40 -24.46 4.99
C PHE A 224 -11.82 -23.14 5.49
N LYS A 225 -12.15 -22.81 6.74
CA LYS A 225 -11.83 -21.54 7.37
C LYS A 225 -10.99 -21.76 8.61
N ILE A 226 -9.87 -21.05 8.72
CA ILE A 226 -9.04 -20.97 9.91
C ILE A 226 -9.10 -19.53 10.43
N TYR A 227 -9.38 -19.36 11.72
CA TYR A 227 -9.32 -18.07 12.39
C TYR A 227 -8.06 -18.00 13.26
N LEU A 228 -7.27 -16.96 13.04
CA LEU A 228 -6.04 -16.68 13.77
C LEU A 228 -6.20 -15.36 14.52
N SER A 229 -6.10 -15.37 15.84
CA SER A 229 -5.91 -14.14 16.59
C SER A 229 -4.43 -13.91 16.70
N MET A 230 -3.92 -13.00 15.89
CA MET A 230 -2.53 -12.57 15.96
C MET A 230 -2.45 -11.37 16.89
N GLU A 231 -1.46 -11.39 17.78
CA GLU A 231 -0.99 -10.17 18.42
C GLU A 231 -0.51 -9.20 17.32
N HIS A 232 -0.80 -7.90 17.46
CA HIS A 232 -0.40 -6.86 16.50
C HIS A 232 1.14 -6.74 16.41
N ASN A 233 1.76 -7.69 15.74
CA ASN A 233 3.19 -7.76 15.50
C ASN A 233 3.42 -7.95 14.01
N SER A 234 3.84 -6.87 13.37
CA SER A 234 4.05 -6.79 11.92
C SER A 234 4.95 -7.91 11.38
N THR A 235 5.97 -8.29 12.13
CA THR A 235 6.91 -9.34 11.70
C THR A 235 6.27 -10.73 11.62
N LYS A 236 5.38 -11.07 12.59
CA LYS A 236 4.68 -12.34 12.61
C LYS A 236 3.67 -12.42 11.45
N LEU A 237 2.95 -11.33 11.20
CA LEU A 237 1.99 -11.23 10.11
C LEU A 237 2.65 -11.45 8.73
N VAL A 238 3.77 -10.76 8.50
CA VAL A 238 4.55 -10.92 7.26
C VAL A 238 5.05 -12.35 7.10
N HIS A 239 5.60 -12.94 8.17
CA HIS A 239 6.05 -14.33 8.15
C HIS A 239 4.90 -15.32 7.91
N LEU A 240 3.70 -15.03 8.42
CA LEU A 240 2.49 -15.83 8.15
C LEU A 240 2.19 -15.83 6.67
N TYR A 241 2.17 -14.65 6.07
CA TYR A 241 1.87 -14.50 4.67
C TYR A 241 2.90 -15.23 3.80
N ASP A 242 4.20 -14.99 4.01
CA ASP A 242 5.26 -15.63 3.23
C ASP A 242 5.23 -17.17 3.38
N ASN A 243 4.88 -17.69 4.56
CA ASN A 243 4.75 -19.13 4.79
C ASN A 243 3.51 -19.75 4.14
N ILE A 244 2.35 -19.06 4.20
CA ILE A 244 1.14 -19.54 3.55
C ILE A 244 1.31 -19.52 2.02
N TYR A 245 1.94 -18.47 1.49
CA TYR A 245 2.18 -18.35 0.05
C TYR A 245 3.10 -19.45 -0.48
N ASN A 246 4.13 -19.82 0.29
CA ASN A 246 5.10 -20.85 -0.06
C ASN A 246 4.72 -22.26 0.46
N TYR A 247 3.48 -22.47 0.90
CA TYR A 247 3.13 -23.68 1.63
C TYR A 247 3.11 -24.95 0.76
N LYS A 248 3.61 -26.05 1.33
CA LYS A 248 3.92 -27.32 0.65
C LYS A 248 2.71 -28.04 0.03
N TYR A 249 1.49 -27.76 0.50
CA TYR A 249 0.27 -28.50 0.09
C TYR A 249 -0.57 -27.79 -0.97
N LYS A 250 0.02 -26.87 -1.74
CA LYS A 250 -0.63 -26.17 -2.86
C LYS A 250 -1.31 -27.10 -3.89
N LYS A 251 -0.88 -28.37 -3.96
CA LYS A 251 -1.49 -29.40 -4.81
C LYS A 251 -2.83 -29.94 -4.30
N ILE A 252 -3.13 -29.80 -3.00
CA ILE A 252 -4.34 -30.35 -2.37
C ILE A 252 -5.36 -29.23 -2.12
N PHE A 253 -4.91 -28.10 -1.61
CA PHE A 253 -5.71 -26.89 -1.43
C PHE A 253 -4.87 -25.64 -1.66
N TYR A 254 -5.51 -24.52 -1.95
CA TYR A 254 -4.87 -23.22 -2.07
C TYR A 254 -5.60 -22.18 -1.21
N LEU A 255 -4.86 -21.17 -0.76
CA LEU A 255 -5.45 -20.01 -0.09
C LEU A 255 -6.32 -19.26 -1.12
N LYS A 256 -7.63 -19.21 -0.89
CA LYS A 256 -8.58 -18.47 -1.75
C LYS A 256 -8.71 -17.02 -1.33
N PHE A 257 -8.86 -16.80 -0.03
CA PHE A 257 -9.09 -15.47 0.53
C PHE A 257 -8.46 -15.36 1.91
N MET A 258 -8.00 -14.17 2.24
CA MET A 258 -7.44 -13.82 3.53
C MET A 258 -8.12 -12.53 3.97
N ASN A 259 -8.90 -12.60 5.03
CA ASN A 259 -9.58 -11.43 5.60
C ASN A 259 -8.72 -10.91 6.75
N PHE A 260 -8.13 -9.75 6.55
CA PHE A 260 -7.33 -9.07 7.57
C PHE A 260 -8.17 -8.01 8.27
N ASP A 261 -7.73 -7.63 9.46
CA ASP A 261 -8.16 -6.35 10.01
C ASP A 261 -7.47 -5.22 9.22
N PHE A 262 -8.08 -4.05 9.15
CA PHE A 262 -7.58 -2.91 8.37
C PHE A 262 -6.14 -2.52 8.76
N ASN A 263 -5.81 -2.63 10.05
CA ASN A 263 -4.46 -2.36 10.56
C ASN A 263 -3.42 -3.34 10.02
N ASP A 264 -3.79 -4.62 9.86
CA ASP A 264 -2.90 -5.66 9.36
C ASP A 264 -2.67 -5.49 7.84
N GLU A 265 -3.72 -5.08 7.10
CA GLU A 265 -3.59 -4.76 5.67
C GLU A 265 -2.59 -3.63 5.43
N GLU A 266 -2.62 -2.58 6.26
CA GLU A 266 -1.70 -1.45 6.16
C GLU A 266 -0.24 -1.87 6.36
N ILE A 267 0.00 -2.70 7.39
CA ILE A 267 1.33 -3.24 7.68
C ILE A 267 1.83 -4.07 6.50
N LEU A 268 0.98 -4.96 5.98
CA LEU A 268 1.34 -5.83 4.87
C LEU A 268 1.61 -5.02 3.59
N PHE A 269 0.82 -3.98 3.35
CA PHE A 269 1.02 -3.05 2.24
C PHE A 269 2.36 -2.34 2.33
N ASN A 270 2.69 -1.76 3.49
CA ASN A 270 3.98 -1.10 3.70
C ASN A 270 5.16 -2.06 3.49
N TYR A 271 5.06 -3.27 4.04
CA TYR A 271 6.06 -4.31 3.82
C TYR A 271 6.22 -4.64 2.33
N TYR A 272 5.12 -4.74 1.56
CA TYR A 272 5.21 -5.03 0.13
C TYR A 272 5.73 -3.86 -0.69
N VAL A 273 5.41 -2.63 -0.34
CA VAL A 273 5.98 -1.44 -0.99
C VAL A 273 7.48 -1.40 -0.77
N GLU A 274 7.93 -1.66 0.46
CA GLU A 274 9.35 -1.78 0.78
C GLU A 274 10.01 -2.96 0.07
N LYS A 275 9.39 -4.15 0.03
CA LYS A 275 9.95 -5.32 -0.66
C LYS A 275 10.03 -5.12 -2.18
N ASN A 276 9.07 -4.41 -2.76
CA ASN A 276 8.94 -4.20 -4.20
C ASN A 276 9.55 -2.88 -4.69
N HIS A 277 10.36 -2.19 -3.89
CA HIS A 277 11.03 -0.94 -4.30
C HIS A 277 11.92 -1.13 -5.54
N TYR A 278 12.38 -2.35 -5.81
CA TYR A 278 13.22 -2.67 -6.97
C TYR A 278 12.53 -2.36 -8.31
N PHE A 279 11.20 -2.40 -8.40
CA PHE A 279 10.48 -2.01 -9.63
C PHE A 279 10.68 -0.53 -9.96
N ILE A 280 10.82 0.32 -8.95
CA ILE A 280 11.13 1.75 -9.14
C ILE A 280 12.54 1.87 -9.75
N TYR A 281 13.51 1.12 -9.23
CA TYR A 281 14.87 1.10 -9.80
C TYR A 281 14.91 0.55 -11.23
N ILE A 282 14.14 -0.50 -11.53
CA ILE A 282 14.01 -1.01 -12.91
C ILE A 282 13.43 0.07 -13.83
N THR A 283 12.40 0.79 -13.38
CA THR A 283 11.78 1.88 -14.15
C THR A 283 12.77 3.01 -14.43
N ILE A 284 13.53 3.43 -13.41
CA ILE A 284 14.59 4.44 -13.54
C ILE A 284 15.71 3.96 -14.48
N CYS A 285 16.12 2.68 -14.37
CA CYS A 285 17.12 2.09 -15.24
C CYS A 285 16.66 2.08 -16.70
N LEU A 286 15.44 1.62 -16.97
CA LEU A 286 14.85 1.65 -18.31
C LEU A 286 14.75 3.07 -18.87
N TYR A 287 14.38 4.04 -18.03
CA TYR A 287 14.38 5.46 -18.39
C TYR A 287 15.77 5.92 -18.85
N PHE A 288 16.83 5.61 -18.10
CA PHE A 288 18.20 5.96 -18.47
C PHE A 288 18.68 5.25 -19.73
N VAL A 289 18.34 3.96 -19.91
CA VAL A 289 18.66 3.21 -21.14
C VAL A 289 18.02 3.90 -22.36
N CYS A 290 16.73 4.27 -22.27
CA CYS A 290 16.04 5.00 -23.32
C CYS A 290 16.72 6.35 -23.65
N LEU A 291 17.13 7.11 -22.62
CA LEU A 291 17.85 8.36 -22.80
C LEU A 291 19.21 8.17 -23.50
N VAL A 292 19.99 7.18 -23.07
CA VAL A 292 21.32 6.89 -23.65
C VAL A 292 21.21 6.49 -25.12
N LEU A 293 20.26 5.60 -25.44
CA LEU A 293 20.03 5.13 -26.81
C LEU A 293 19.62 6.25 -27.76
N PHE A 294 18.81 7.20 -27.29
CA PHE A 294 18.28 8.28 -28.12
C PHE A 294 19.25 9.45 -28.28
N VAL A 295 19.77 9.99 -27.17
CA VAL A 295 20.49 11.27 -27.14
C VAL A 295 21.95 11.13 -27.62
N LYS A 296 22.59 9.99 -27.36
CA LYS A 296 24.01 9.71 -27.71
C LYS A 296 25.02 10.79 -27.25
N ASN A 297 24.63 11.68 -26.34
CA ASN A 297 25.46 12.76 -25.79
C ASN A 297 25.37 12.74 -24.26
N LEU A 298 26.47 12.33 -23.62
CA LEU A 298 26.57 12.20 -22.16
C LEU A 298 26.33 13.53 -21.44
N PHE A 299 26.77 14.65 -22.00
CA PHE A 299 26.60 15.96 -21.34
C PHE A 299 25.12 16.39 -21.30
N PHE A 300 24.34 16.12 -22.34
CA PHE A 300 22.89 16.35 -22.33
C PHE A 300 22.20 15.44 -21.29
N ILE A 301 22.64 14.18 -21.15
CA ILE A 301 22.13 13.26 -20.13
C ILE A 301 22.42 13.79 -18.71
N LEU A 302 23.61 14.33 -18.46
CA LEU A 302 23.95 14.96 -17.18
C LEU A 302 23.04 16.15 -16.86
N ILE A 303 22.71 16.98 -17.86
CA ILE A 303 21.77 18.09 -17.69
C ILE A 303 20.35 17.58 -17.37
N ILE A 304 19.90 16.49 -17.98
CA ILE A 304 18.61 15.88 -17.63
C ILE A 304 18.62 15.37 -16.18
N ILE A 305 19.69 14.70 -15.74
CA ILE A 305 19.84 14.24 -14.36
C ILE A 305 19.78 15.44 -13.39
N PHE A 306 20.50 16.50 -13.71
CA PHE A 306 20.49 17.73 -12.92
C PHE A 306 19.09 18.37 -12.89
N HIS A 307 18.35 18.35 -14.02
CA HIS A 307 16.97 18.79 -14.08
C HIS A 307 16.07 17.96 -13.14
N ILE A 308 16.15 16.62 -13.17
CA ILE A 308 15.36 15.74 -12.29
C ILE A 308 15.60 16.10 -10.83
N VAL A 309 16.87 16.21 -10.43
CA VAL A 309 17.29 16.53 -9.06
C VAL A 309 16.76 17.90 -8.64
N LEU A 310 16.95 18.93 -9.47
CA LEU A 310 16.52 20.30 -9.19
C LEU A 310 14.99 20.40 -9.04
N THR A 311 14.23 19.79 -9.95
CA THR A 311 12.77 19.78 -9.88
C THR A 311 12.28 19.03 -8.65
N PHE A 312 12.80 17.84 -8.40
CA PHE A 312 12.35 17.00 -7.29
C PHE A 312 12.56 17.69 -5.94
N PHE A 313 13.76 18.21 -5.67
CA PHE A 313 14.06 18.86 -4.39
C PHE A 313 13.32 20.19 -4.21
N SER A 314 13.18 20.98 -5.28
CA SER A 314 12.41 22.23 -5.22
C SER A 314 10.93 21.95 -4.96
N CYS A 315 10.35 20.98 -5.67
CA CYS A 315 8.98 20.57 -5.50
C CYS A 315 8.73 20.01 -4.10
N PHE A 316 9.60 19.12 -3.61
CA PHE A 316 9.47 18.54 -2.29
C PHE A 316 9.57 19.60 -1.18
N THR A 317 10.50 20.57 -1.33
CA THR A 317 10.62 21.70 -0.39
C THR A 317 9.33 22.52 -0.36
N ILE A 318 8.82 22.93 -1.52
CA ILE A 318 7.57 23.71 -1.60
C ILE A 318 6.40 22.90 -1.04
N TYR A 319 6.25 21.64 -1.44
CA TYR A 319 5.17 20.77 -1.02
C TYR A 319 5.15 20.56 0.51
N TYR A 320 6.28 20.19 1.10
CA TYR A 320 6.34 19.87 2.51
C TYR A 320 6.29 21.12 3.41
N TYR A 321 7.02 22.19 3.05
CA TYR A 321 7.13 23.36 3.93
C TYR A 321 6.07 24.43 3.70
N LEU A 322 5.66 24.66 2.44
CA LEU A 322 4.67 25.69 2.17
C LEU A 322 3.25 25.18 2.45
N PHE A 323 2.98 23.91 2.12
CA PHE A 323 1.64 23.36 2.21
C PHE A 323 1.40 22.45 3.41
N HIS A 324 2.45 21.95 4.07
CA HIS A 324 2.34 21.04 5.23
C HIS A 324 1.48 19.79 4.97
N PHE A 325 1.45 19.28 3.73
CA PHE A 325 0.67 18.09 3.40
C PHE A 325 1.41 16.78 3.74
N PRO A 326 0.69 15.74 4.18
CA PRO A 326 1.28 14.43 4.41
C PRO A 326 1.71 13.79 3.09
N ILE A 327 2.81 13.04 3.13
CA ILE A 327 3.29 12.31 1.96
C ILE A 327 2.46 11.03 1.84
N THR A 328 1.68 10.92 0.76
CA THR A 328 0.87 9.73 0.48
C THR A 328 1.57 8.81 -0.51
N ILE A 329 1.12 7.54 -0.61
CA ILE A 329 1.70 6.64 -1.61
C ILE A 329 1.47 7.11 -3.05
N LEU A 330 0.36 7.82 -3.29
CA LEU A 330 0.07 8.40 -4.61
C LEU A 330 1.11 9.46 -4.99
N ASN A 331 1.75 10.15 -4.03
CA ASN A 331 2.83 11.07 -4.37
C ASN A 331 4.02 10.34 -5.04
N TYR A 332 4.28 9.07 -4.73
CA TYR A 332 5.31 8.30 -5.45
C TYR A 332 4.89 7.97 -6.89
N THR A 333 3.61 7.75 -7.17
CA THR A 333 3.14 7.52 -8.55
C THR A 333 3.26 8.79 -9.40
N SER A 334 3.12 9.98 -8.80
CA SER A 334 3.38 11.24 -9.48
C SER A 334 4.84 11.37 -9.94
N LEU A 335 5.80 10.81 -9.18
CA LEU A 335 7.22 10.84 -9.55
C LEU A 335 7.46 10.00 -10.81
N ILE A 336 6.81 8.83 -10.91
CA ILE A 336 6.88 7.98 -12.11
C ILE A 336 6.26 8.70 -13.32
N LEU A 337 5.08 9.30 -13.14
CA LEU A 337 4.43 10.11 -14.17
C LEU A 337 5.31 11.28 -14.62
N TYR A 338 5.94 11.96 -13.67
CA TYR A 338 6.87 13.06 -13.92
C TYR A 338 8.07 12.60 -14.76
N LEU A 339 8.73 11.50 -14.40
CA LEU A 339 9.85 10.96 -15.17
C LEU A 339 9.44 10.64 -16.61
N PHE A 340 8.25 10.06 -16.80
CA PHE A 340 7.72 9.80 -18.15
C PHE A 340 7.50 11.11 -18.94
N LEU A 341 6.87 12.12 -18.33
CA LEU A 341 6.66 13.42 -18.97
C LEU A 341 7.97 14.11 -19.34
N LEU A 342 8.97 14.03 -18.45
CA LEU A 342 10.30 14.58 -18.66
C LEU A 342 11.07 13.86 -19.78
N LEU A 343 10.87 12.54 -19.94
CA LEU A 343 11.46 11.79 -21.06
C LEU A 343 11.03 12.40 -22.40
N ILE A 344 9.72 12.65 -22.53
CA ILE A 344 9.13 13.24 -23.74
C ILE A 344 9.70 14.64 -23.97
N ASP A 345 9.82 15.47 -22.93
CA ASP A 345 10.38 16.82 -23.04
C ASP A 345 11.85 16.77 -23.48
N SER A 346 12.63 15.85 -22.91
CA SER A 346 14.04 15.67 -23.24
C SER A 346 14.22 15.28 -24.72
N PHE A 347 13.39 14.37 -25.22
CA PHE A 347 13.40 13.96 -26.63
C PHE A 347 12.99 15.09 -27.57
N LEU A 348 11.97 15.86 -27.20
CA LEU A 348 11.55 17.02 -27.98
C LEU A 348 12.65 18.08 -28.04
N TRP A 349 13.25 18.44 -26.90
CA TRP A 349 14.36 19.38 -26.84
C TRP A 349 15.55 18.92 -27.70
N TYR A 350 15.96 17.66 -27.56
CA TYR A 350 17.05 17.10 -28.33
C TYR A 350 16.76 17.10 -29.84
N THR A 351 15.55 16.71 -30.24
CA THR A 351 15.14 16.68 -31.66
C THR A 351 15.14 18.09 -32.26
N CYS A 352 14.58 19.08 -31.55
CA CYS A 352 14.60 20.47 -32.01
C CYS A 352 16.03 21.02 -32.08
N TRP A 353 16.91 20.65 -31.15
CA TRP A 353 18.33 21.01 -31.19
C TRP A 353 19.02 20.41 -32.41
N PHE A 354 18.88 19.10 -32.61
CA PHE A 354 19.48 18.37 -33.73
C PHE A 354 19.05 18.94 -35.09
N ILE A 355 17.75 19.22 -35.28
CA ILE A 355 17.22 19.79 -36.53
C ILE A 355 17.76 21.20 -36.77
N ASN A 356 17.82 22.05 -35.74
CA ASN A 356 18.31 23.43 -35.90
C ASN A 356 19.82 23.48 -36.13
N LYS A 357 20.59 22.56 -35.53
CA LYS A 357 22.03 22.42 -35.74
C LYS A 357 22.38 21.98 -37.16
N HIS A 358 21.63 21.04 -37.74
CA HIS A 358 21.92 20.52 -39.09
C HIS A 358 21.48 21.42 -40.25
N LYS A 359 20.55 22.35 -40.05
CA LYS A 359 19.99 23.17 -41.14
C LYS A 359 20.77 24.45 -41.45
N ARG A 360 21.76 24.84 -40.65
CA ARG A 360 22.34 26.21 -40.71
C ARG A 360 23.83 26.22 -40.38
N ASP A 361 24.66 26.14 -41.41
CA ASP A 361 26.11 26.17 -41.26
C ASP A 361 26.66 27.60 -40.99
N ASP A 362 25.90 28.68 -41.31
CA ASP A 362 26.39 30.07 -41.21
C ASP A 362 25.66 30.97 -40.19
N CYS A 363 24.81 30.43 -39.32
CA CYS A 363 24.05 31.26 -38.38
C CYS A 363 24.75 31.47 -37.03
N THR A 364 24.63 32.69 -36.47
CA THR A 364 25.08 32.96 -35.10
C THR A 364 24.35 32.08 -34.09
N ILE A 365 25.06 31.61 -33.05
CA ILE A 365 24.52 30.76 -31.97
C ILE A 365 23.24 31.38 -31.36
N GLN A 366 23.22 32.71 -31.22
CA GLN A 366 22.05 33.43 -30.71
C GLN A 366 20.79 33.15 -31.53
N ARG A 367 20.87 33.14 -32.86
CA ARG A 367 19.72 32.89 -33.73
C ARG A 367 19.27 31.44 -33.69
N ILE A 368 20.21 30.51 -33.48
CA ILE A 368 19.92 29.07 -33.31
C ILE A 368 19.13 28.87 -32.02
N ILE A 369 19.62 29.40 -30.89
CA ILE A 369 18.95 29.29 -29.58
C ILE A 369 17.58 29.98 -29.61
N GLU A 370 17.48 31.15 -30.24
CA GLU A 370 16.21 31.85 -30.37
C GLU A 370 15.15 31.01 -31.12
N ASN A 371 15.55 30.38 -32.23
CA ASN A 371 14.68 29.51 -32.99
C ASN A 371 14.31 28.24 -32.23
N LEU A 372 15.30 27.61 -31.58
CA LEU A 372 15.10 26.45 -30.72
C LEU A 372 14.04 26.74 -29.67
N LEU A 373 14.22 27.83 -28.90
CA LEU A 373 13.32 28.21 -27.82
C LEU A 373 11.91 28.51 -28.34
N THR A 374 11.77 29.10 -29.52
CA THR A 374 10.45 29.37 -30.11
C THR A 374 9.72 28.07 -30.46
N GLN A 375 10.43 27.14 -31.09
CA GLN A 375 9.86 25.86 -31.52
C GLN A 375 9.50 25.01 -30.30
N THR A 376 10.40 24.87 -29.33
CA THR A 376 10.13 24.06 -28.14
C THR A 376 9.03 24.68 -27.28
N PHE A 377 8.98 26.00 -27.13
CA PHE A 377 7.90 26.70 -26.44
C PHE A 377 6.52 26.45 -27.06
N PHE A 378 6.44 26.43 -28.39
CA PHE A 378 5.19 26.14 -29.11
C PHE A 378 4.66 24.73 -28.83
N TYR A 379 5.54 23.73 -28.68
CA TYR A 379 5.14 22.35 -28.39
C TYR A 379 4.94 22.07 -26.90
N LEU A 380 5.75 22.66 -26.03
CA LEU A 380 5.73 22.39 -24.59
C LEU A 380 4.57 23.06 -23.86
N ILE A 381 4.14 24.25 -24.30
CA ILE A 381 3.04 24.96 -23.62
C ILE A 381 1.73 24.19 -23.68
N PRO A 382 1.21 23.79 -24.86
CA PRO A 382 -0.07 23.09 -24.91
C PRO A 382 -0.03 21.81 -24.08
N LYS A 383 1.05 21.04 -24.17
CA LYS A 383 1.27 19.83 -23.36
C LYS A 383 1.19 20.12 -21.86
N THR A 384 1.96 21.09 -21.39
CA THR A 384 2.05 21.44 -19.95
C THR A 384 0.73 22.00 -19.45
N LEU A 385 0.08 22.86 -20.26
CA LEU A 385 -1.21 23.44 -19.94
C LEU A 385 -2.31 22.37 -19.84
N THR A 386 -2.35 21.40 -20.77
CA THR A 386 -3.28 20.27 -20.69
C THR A 386 -3.05 19.46 -19.42
N ALA A 387 -1.80 19.13 -19.08
CA ALA A 387 -1.49 18.42 -17.83
C ALA A 387 -1.94 19.20 -16.58
N ILE A 388 -1.64 20.51 -16.53
CA ILE A 388 -2.07 21.39 -15.44
C ILE A 388 -3.60 21.43 -15.33
N ILE A 389 -4.32 21.61 -16.43
CA ILE A 389 -5.79 21.62 -16.44
C ILE A 389 -6.32 20.28 -15.91
N THR A 390 -5.77 19.15 -16.34
CA THR A 390 -6.15 17.83 -15.83
C THR A 390 -5.93 17.72 -14.32
N PHE A 391 -4.79 18.19 -13.80
CA PHE A 391 -4.53 18.17 -12.35
C PHE A 391 -5.46 19.11 -11.57
N VAL A 392 -5.77 20.28 -12.10
CA VAL A 392 -6.72 21.23 -11.49
C VAL A 392 -8.13 20.64 -11.46
N ILE A 393 -8.59 20.01 -12.54
CA ILE A 393 -9.88 19.29 -12.56
C ILE A 393 -9.86 18.18 -11.50
N THR A 394 -8.78 17.39 -11.46
CA THR A 394 -8.66 16.27 -10.51
C THR A 394 -8.61 16.75 -9.05
N TYR A 395 -8.05 17.93 -8.78
CA TYR A 395 -8.03 18.58 -7.46
C TYR A 395 -9.43 18.89 -6.91
N THR A 396 -10.44 19.04 -7.77
CA THR A 396 -11.83 19.25 -7.32
C THR A 396 -12.45 18.04 -6.63
N ASN A 397 -11.82 16.86 -6.69
CA ASN A 397 -12.27 15.70 -5.93
C ASN A 397 -12.18 15.92 -4.42
N GLN A 398 -13.11 15.33 -3.68
CA GLN A 398 -13.21 15.43 -2.22
C GLN A 398 -12.26 14.50 -1.45
N ILE A 399 -11.51 13.64 -2.16
CA ILE A 399 -10.59 12.67 -1.56
C ILE A 399 -9.23 13.35 -1.31
N ILE A 400 -8.81 13.48 -0.05
CA ILE A 400 -7.58 14.20 0.34
C ILE A 400 -6.33 13.60 -0.33
N ALA A 401 -6.23 12.27 -0.37
CA ALA A 401 -5.07 11.59 -0.96
C ALA A 401 -4.90 11.97 -2.44
N LEU A 402 -6.03 12.13 -3.16
CA LEU A 402 -6.03 12.56 -4.55
C LEU A 402 -5.69 14.05 -4.71
N GLN A 403 -6.15 14.91 -3.79
CA GLN A 403 -5.75 16.32 -3.75
C GLN A 403 -4.24 16.48 -3.49
N CYS A 404 -3.68 15.69 -2.57
CA CYS A 404 -2.25 15.66 -2.29
C CYS A 404 -1.45 15.26 -3.54
N PHE A 405 -1.90 14.21 -4.22
CA PHE A 405 -1.32 13.75 -5.49
C PHE A 405 -1.36 14.83 -6.58
N THR A 406 -2.49 15.51 -6.75
CA THR A 406 -2.65 16.50 -7.82
C THR A 406 -1.82 17.75 -7.58
N ILE A 407 -1.76 18.24 -6.33
CA ILE A 407 -0.92 19.38 -5.97
C ILE A 407 0.55 19.04 -6.18
N PHE A 408 1.01 17.88 -5.73
CA PHE A 408 2.39 17.47 -5.90
C PHE A 408 2.76 17.27 -7.38
N SER A 409 1.88 16.62 -8.16
CA SER A 409 2.06 16.47 -9.62
C SER A 409 2.07 17.81 -10.36
N PHE A 410 1.17 18.72 -9.98
CA PHE A 410 1.09 20.08 -10.53
C PHE A 410 2.39 20.85 -10.28
N LEU A 411 2.94 20.79 -9.06
CA LEU A 411 4.21 21.43 -8.71
C LEU A 411 5.37 20.81 -9.51
N LEU A 412 5.46 19.48 -9.61
CA LEU A 412 6.49 18.80 -10.40
C LEU A 412 6.49 19.25 -11.85
N VAL A 413 5.32 19.23 -12.50
CA VAL A 413 5.19 19.62 -13.92
C VAL A 413 5.44 21.10 -14.13
N SER A 414 4.93 21.97 -13.25
CA SER A 414 5.12 23.42 -13.37
C SER A 414 6.58 23.82 -13.18
N ILE A 415 7.22 23.33 -12.12
CA ILE A 415 8.63 23.63 -11.81
C ILE A 415 9.54 23.07 -12.91
N SER A 416 9.27 21.85 -13.37
CA SER A 416 10.00 21.23 -14.50
C SER A 416 9.90 22.04 -15.79
N PHE A 417 8.70 22.54 -16.10
CA PHE A 417 8.51 23.39 -17.27
C PHE A 417 9.45 24.61 -17.22
N PHE A 418 9.46 25.35 -16.11
CA PHE A 418 10.33 26.52 -15.97
C PHE A 418 11.82 26.16 -16.01
N ILE A 419 12.24 25.11 -15.30
CA ILE A 419 13.63 24.67 -15.28
C ILE A 419 14.10 24.26 -16.68
N SER A 420 13.24 23.63 -17.49
CA SER A 420 13.61 23.23 -18.85
C SER A 420 14.05 24.42 -19.72
N PHE A 421 13.38 25.58 -19.61
CA PHE A 421 13.76 26.80 -20.35
C PHE A 421 14.97 27.53 -19.79
N ILE A 422 15.42 27.16 -18.59
CA ILE A 422 16.61 27.73 -17.94
C ILE A 422 17.83 26.88 -18.28
N LEU A 423 17.73 25.55 -18.19
CA LEU A 423 18.86 24.63 -18.31
C LEU A 423 19.20 24.24 -19.76
N TYR A 424 18.20 23.92 -20.59
CA TYR A 424 18.44 23.30 -21.90
C TYR A 424 19.08 24.23 -22.94
N PRO A 425 18.76 25.54 -23.01
CA PRO A 425 19.33 26.42 -24.03
C PRO A 425 20.83 26.68 -23.95
N GLY A 426 21.50 26.36 -22.83
CA GLY A 426 22.93 26.65 -22.66
C GLY A 426 23.87 25.48 -23.01
N ASN A 427 23.30 24.40 -23.53
CA ASN A 427 24.01 23.25 -24.09
C ASN A 427 24.08 23.39 -25.62
#